data_AF-A0A0K8Q607-F1
#
_entry.id   AF-A0A0K8Q607-F1
#
_cell.length_a   1.000
_cell.length_b   1.000
_cell.length_c   1.000
_cell.angle_alpha   90.00
_cell.angle_beta   90.00
_cell.angle_gamma   90.00
#
_symmetry.space_group_name_H-M   'P 1'
#
loop_
_entity.id
_entity.type
_entity.pdbx_description
1 polymer ?
#
loop_
_entity_poly.entity_id
_entity_poly.type
_entity_poly.pdbx_seq_one_letter_code
_entity_poly.pdbx_strand_id
1 'polypeptide(L)'
;MKHLKSLAAATGAAALAVSTLAAGLVGFGAVPASAVENPDGTATPIKHVVVIFGENVSFDHYFATYPKATNTSGESQQGTGTGAATFAAAKDTPKDIATLAHDNLLAPQNPNSVQPSRLSPAQAVTCDQDHKYTSEQKAYNGGLMNLFVENTSKDACGAGQYGRPGLTMDYYDGNTVTGSGTTPRTIP
;
A
#
# COMPACT_ATOMS: atom_id res chain seq x y z
N MET A 1 57.43 -32.90 35.05
CA MET A 1 56.37 -33.26 36.04
C MET A 1 55.10 -33.49 35.22
N LYS A 2 54.51 -34.71 35.13
CA LYS A 2 53.57 -35.33 36.12
C LYS A 2 52.39 -34.38 36.42
N HIS A 3 51.10 -34.71 36.22
CA HIS A 3 50.36 -35.93 35.83
C HIS A 3 49.33 -35.59 34.70
N LEU A 4 48.41 -36.43 34.15
CA LEU A 4 47.97 -37.83 34.37
C LEU A 4 47.51 -38.45 33.00
N LYS A 5 46.95 -39.67 32.97
CA LYS A 5 46.23 -40.31 31.84
C LYS A 5 45.17 -41.31 32.35
N SER A 6 44.13 -41.59 31.55
CA SER A 6 43.32 -42.84 31.53
C SER A 6 42.66 -42.89 30.13
N LEU A 7 42.69 -43.92 29.27
CA LEU A 7 42.48 -45.39 29.39
C LEU A 7 41.06 -45.75 29.90
N ALA A 8 40.31 -46.70 29.31
CA ALA A 8 40.62 -47.67 28.24
C ALA A 8 39.40 -48.00 27.35
N ALA A 9 39.59 -48.86 26.34
CA ALA A 9 38.55 -49.41 25.45
C ALA A 9 38.36 -50.92 25.66
N ALA A 10 37.23 -51.51 25.19
CA ALA A 10 37.14 -52.91 24.72
C ALA A 10 35.79 -53.27 24.05
N THR A 11 35.86 -53.95 22.89
CA THR A 11 35.03 -55.10 22.36
C THR A 11 33.64 -55.40 22.97
N GLY A 12 32.59 -55.88 22.29
CA GLY A 12 32.32 -56.50 20.97
C GLY A 12 30.87 -57.09 21.03
N ALA A 13 30.28 -57.86 20.10
CA ALA A 13 30.60 -58.36 18.75
C ALA A 13 29.26 -58.64 17.98
N ALA A 14 29.25 -59.40 16.86
CA ALA A 14 28.07 -59.57 15.98
C ALA A 14 27.32 -60.92 16.09
N ALA A 15 26.02 -60.94 15.75
CA ALA A 15 25.28 -62.13 15.29
C ALA A 15 24.04 -61.75 14.44
N LEU A 16 23.84 -62.43 13.32
CA LEU A 16 22.61 -62.39 12.51
C LEU A 16 21.63 -63.47 12.99
N ALA A 17 20.32 -63.17 12.97
CA ALA A 17 19.26 -64.18 13.05
C ALA A 17 18.10 -63.80 12.13
N VAL A 18 17.75 -64.70 11.21
CA VAL A 18 16.59 -64.59 10.32
C VAL A 18 15.47 -65.46 10.89
N SER A 19 14.27 -64.90 11.01
CA SER A 19 13.06 -65.68 11.35
C SER A 19 11.82 -65.07 10.70
N THR A 20 11.46 -65.59 9.53
CA THR A 20 10.16 -65.37 8.88
C THR A 20 9.15 -66.41 9.39
N LEU A 21 7.97 -66.02 9.86
CA LEU A 21 6.81 -66.94 9.87
C LEU A 21 5.44 -66.24 9.76
N ALA A 22 4.77 -66.56 8.64
CA ALA A 22 3.33 -66.67 8.38
C ALA A 22 2.28 -65.77 9.09
N ALA A 23 1.51 -65.09 8.22
CA ALA A 23 0.05 -65.06 8.18
C ALA A 23 -0.76 -64.73 9.46
N GLY A 24 -1.28 -63.50 9.51
CA GLY A 24 -2.47 -63.15 10.27
C GLY A 24 -3.40 -62.27 9.43
N LEU A 25 -4.51 -62.84 8.92
CA LEU A 25 -5.62 -62.02 8.42
C LEU A 25 -6.27 -61.33 9.62
N VAL A 26 -6.03 -60.03 9.77
CA VAL A 26 -6.80 -59.19 10.69
C VAL A 26 -7.41 -58.06 9.86
N GLY A 27 -8.70 -58.17 9.60
CA GLY A 27 -9.44 -57.20 8.82
C GLY A 27 -9.59 -55.89 9.58
N PHE A 28 -8.64 -54.97 9.40
CA PHE A 28 -8.97 -53.55 9.51
C PHE A 28 -9.83 -53.21 8.32
N GLY A 29 -11.13 -53.07 8.56
CA GLY A 29 -12.08 -52.71 7.53
C GLY A 29 -11.59 -51.47 6.80
N ALA A 30 -11.80 -51.44 5.48
CA ALA A 30 -11.65 -50.22 4.71
C ALA A 30 -12.69 -49.21 5.22
N VAL A 31 -12.33 -48.47 6.27
CA VAL A 31 -12.85 -47.12 6.44
C VAL A 31 -12.51 -46.46 5.11
N PRO A 32 -13.50 -45.98 4.32
CA PRO A 32 -13.13 -45.06 3.27
C PRO A 32 -12.39 -43.93 4.00
N ALA A 33 -11.13 -43.71 3.62
CA ALA A 33 -10.61 -42.37 3.75
C ALA A 33 -11.54 -41.55 2.84
N SER A 34 -12.59 -41.00 3.44
CA SER A 34 -13.32 -39.90 2.85
C SER A 34 -12.26 -38.83 2.64
N ALA A 35 -11.73 -38.79 1.42
CA ALA A 35 -11.06 -37.62 0.93
C ALA A 35 -12.06 -36.50 1.21
N VAL A 36 -11.70 -35.62 2.14
CA VAL A 36 -12.42 -34.37 2.29
C VAL A 36 -12.06 -33.61 1.01
N GLU A 37 -12.86 -33.84 -0.03
CA GLU A 37 -12.98 -32.91 -1.13
C GLU A 37 -13.44 -31.60 -0.49
N ASN A 38 -12.47 -30.72 -0.22
CA ASN A 38 -12.66 -29.29 -0.12
C ASN A 38 -12.44 -28.76 -1.55
N PRO A 39 -13.48 -28.62 -2.39
CA PRO A 39 -13.26 -28.36 -3.80
C PRO A 39 -12.70 -26.95 -4.02
N ASP A 40 -13.11 -25.99 -3.18
CA ASP A 40 -12.77 -24.56 -3.31
C ASP A 40 -12.55 -23.87 -1.93
N GLY A 41 -11.86 -24.53 -1.00
CA GLY A 41 -11.69 -24.06 0.38
C GLY A 41 -10.74 -22.86 0.56
N THR A 42 -11.24 -21.63 0.48
CA THR A 42 -10.50 -20.40 0.81
C THR A 42 -10.61 -20.05 2.30
N ALA A 43 -9.54 -19.48 2.89
CA ALA A 43 -9.50 -19.10 4.32
C ALA A 43 -10.47 -17.96 4.69
N THR A 44 -10.93 -17.19 3.71
CA THR A 44 -12.01 -16.20 3.83
C THR A 44 -13.09 -16.50 2.78
N PRO A 45 -14.28 -15.88 2.85
CA PRO A 45 -15.28 -16.01 1.78
C PRO A 45 -14.85 -15.47 0.40
N ILE A 46 -13.74 -14.74 0.31
CA ILE A 46 -13.25 -14.14 -0.94
C ILE A 46 -12.67 -15.23 -1.84
N LYS A 47 -13.27 -15.42 -3.02
CA LYS A 47 -12.82 -16.40 -4.04
C LYS A 47 -11.87 -15.83 -5.09
N HIS A 48 -11.98 -14.54 -5.39
CA HIS A 48 -11.17 -13.85 -6.37
C HIS A 48 -10.71 -12.51 -5.81
N VAL A 49 -9.43 -12.19 -5.96
CA VAL A 49 -8.85 -10.90 -5.62
C VAL A 49 -8.37 -10.25 -6.91
N VAL A 50 -8.93 -9.08 -7.22
CA VAL A 50 -8.42 -8.22 -8.30
C VAL A 50 -7.57 -7.14 -7.65
N VAL A 51 -6.27 -7.15 -7.92
CA VAL A 51 -5.35 -6.12 -7.44
C VAL A 51 -5.23 -5.05 -8.52
N ILE A 52 -5.69 -3.85 -8.22
CA ILE A 52 -5.45 -2.66 -9.05
C ILE A 52 -4.26 -1.94 -8.45
N PHE A 53 -3.15 -1.86 -9.20
CA PHE A 53 -1.94 -1.17 -8.78
C PHE A 53 -1.90 0.21 -9.45
N GLY A 54 -2.05 1.27 -8.66
CA GLY A 54 -1.80 2.64 -9.11
C GLY A 54 -0.30 2.94 -9.09
N GLU A 55 0.13 3.91 -9.89
CA GLU A 55 1.54 4.29 -10.03
C GLU A 55 1.79 5.67 -9.42
N ASN A 56 3.01 5.88 -8.92
CA ASN A 56 3.68 7.18 -8.71
C ASN A 56 2.93 8.26 -7.89
N VAL A 57 1.96 7.90 -7.06
CA VAL A 57 1.20 8.86 -6.23
C VAL A 57 1.22 8.49 -4.75
N SER A 58 1.59 9.45 -3.90
CA SER A 58 1.61 9.30 -2.44
C SER A 58 0.20 9.36 -1.84
N PHE A 59 0.06 8.84 -0.61
CA PHE A 59 -1.21 8.89 0.13
C PHE A 59 -1.73 10.34 0.27
N ASP A 60 -0.89 11.27 0.75
CA ASP A 60 -1.31 12.66 0.94
C ASP A 60 -1.65 13.37 -0.38
N HIS A 61 -1.02 13.01 -1.50
CA HIS A 61 -1.37 13.60 -2.80
C HIS A 61 -2.82 13.28 -3.23
N TYR A 62 -3.41 12.17 -2.76
CA TYR A 62 -4.82 11.85 -2.96
C TYR A 62 -5.74 12.19 -1.78
N PHE A 63 -5.23 12.14 -0.55
CA PHE A 63 -6.04 12.12 0.67
C PHE A 63 -5.71 13.23 1.68
N ALA A 64 -4.83 14.18 1.38
CA ALA A 64 -4.40 15.26 2.29
C ALA A 64 -5.54 15.97 3.05
N THR A 65 -6.73 16.09 2.45
CA THR A 65 -7.91 16.73 3.08
C THR A 65 -9.08 15.78 3.32
N TYR A 66 -8.94 14.47 3.09
CA TYR A 66 -10.04 13.51 3.23
C TYR A 66 -10.63 13.50 4.66
N PRO A 67 -11.96 13.41 4.83
CA PRO A 67 -13.03 13.35 3.84
C PRO A 67 -13.66 14.74 3.58
N LYS A 68 -12.85 15.76 3.28
CA LYS A 68 -13.31 17.10 2.90
C LYS A 68 -12.80 17.47 1.51
N ALA A 69 -13.65 18.15 0.76
CA ALA A 69 -13.34 18.76 -0.52
C ALA A 69 -13.81 20.22 -0.54
N THR A 70 -13.18 21.02 -1.38
CA THR A 70 -13.36 22.48 -1.42
C THR A 70 -14.69 22.87 -2.06
N ASN A 71 -15.16 22.09 -3.04
CA ASN A 71 -16.44 22.29 -3.74
C ASN A 71 -16.57 23.70 -4.36
N THR A 72 -15.49 24.24 -4.91
CA THR A 72 -15.48 25.55 -5.58
C THR A 72 -16.46 25.58 -6.75
N SER A 73 -17.40 26.54 -6.73
CA SER A 73 -18.34 26.73 -7.83
C SER A 73 -17.62 27.14 -9.12
N GLY A 74 -17.96 26.51 -10.24
CA GLY A 74 -17.41 26.82 -11.56
C GLY A 74 -16.05 26.17 -11.88
N GLU A 75 -15.51 25.31 -11.01
CA GLU A 75 -14.41 24.43 -11.41
C GLU A 75 -14.85 23.44 -12.51
N SER A 76 -13.94 23.13 -13.43
CA SER A 76 -14.16 22.18 -14.52
C SER A 76 -13.03 21.16 -14.58
N GLN A 77 -13.36 19.93 -14.98
CA GLN A 77 -12.42 18.84 -15.21
C GLN A 77 -11.50 19.14 -16.40
N GLN A 78 -10.22 18.80 -16.26
CA GLN A 78 -9.22 18.95 -17.31
C GLN A 78 -9.57 18.15 -18.56
N GLY A 79 -9.28 18.70 -19.74
CA GLY A 79 -9.50 18.05 -21.03
C GLY A 79 -10.96 17.99 -21.52
N THR A 80 -11.94 17.84 -20.63
CA THR A 80 -13.37 17.79 -20.99
C THR A 80 -14.09 19.12 -20.84
N GLY A 81 -13.64 19.99 -19.93
CA GLY A 81 -14.32 21.24 -19.57
C GLY A 81 -15.65 21.05 -18.81
N THR A 82 -16.08 19.80 -18.56
CA THR A 82 -17.29 19.50 -17.78
C THR A 82 -17.13 19.98 -16.35
N GLY A 83 -18.18 20.56 -15.76
CA GLY A 83 -18.16 21.02 -14.38
C GLY A 83 -17.70 19.92 -13.41
N ALA A 84 -16.89 20.30 -12.42
CA ALA A 84 -16.35 19.38 -11.44
C ALA A 84 -17.45 18.79 -10.55
N ALA A 85 -17.27 17.54 -10.11
CA ALA A 85 -18.20 16.91 -9.20
C ALA A 85 -18.07 17.54 -7.81
N THR A 86 -19.20 17.70 -7.11
CA THR A 86 -19.18 18.01 -5.69
C THR A 86 -19.01 16.73 -4.89
N PHE A 87 -18.20 16.81 -3.83
CA PHE A 87 -17.98 15.72 -2.89
C PHE A 87 -18.58 16.06 -1.53
N ALA A 88 -19.33 15.12 -0.98
CA ALA A 88 -19.87 15.15 0.37
C ALA A 88 -19.65 13.77 1.01
N ALA A 89 -18.99 13.75 2.17
CA ALA A 89 -18.79 12.53 2.95
C ALA A 89 -20.13 11.95 3.44
N ALA A 90 -20.19 10.64 3.65
CA ALA A 90 -21.30 10.03 4.37
C ALA A 90 -21.31 10.48 5.84
N LYS A 91 -22.44 10.25 6.53
CA LYS A 91 -22.61 10.68 7.93
C LYS A 91 -21.64 9.97 8.89
N ASP A 92 -21.33 8.73 8.54
CA ASP A 92 -20.58 7.70 9.25
C ASP A 92 -19.15 7.51 8.73
N THR A 93 -18.73 8.26 7.71
CA THR A 93 -17.36 8.24 7.18
C THR A 93 -16.33 8.46 8.32
N PRO A 94 -15.32 7.57 8.47
CA PRO A 94 -14.24 7.72 9.44
C PRO A 94 -13.46 9.04 9.28
N LYS A 95 -12.99 9.60 10.40
CA LYS A 95 -12.34 10.92 10.45
C LYS A 95 -10.98 10.92 11.14
N ASP A 96 -10.67 9.84 11.84
CA ASP A 96 -9.37 9.60 12.50
C ASP A 96 -8.46 8.90 11.48
N ILE A 97 -8.00 9.69 10.49
CA ILE A 97 -7.13 9.25 9.40
C ILE A 97 -5.96 10.23 9.33
N ALA A 98 -4.74 9.71 9.50
CA ALA A 98 -3.51 10.50 9.40
C ALA A 98 -3.38 11.09 7.99
N THR A 99 -3.63 12.38 7.87
CA THR A 99 -3.66 13.18 6.63
C THR A 99 -3.06 14.54 6.93
N LEU A 100 -2.53 15.26 5.92
CA LEU A 100 -2.01 16.61 6.13
C LEU A 100 -3.00 17.55 6.87
N ALA A 101 -4.29 17.45 6.61
CA ALA A 101 -5.33 18.25 7.28
C ALA A 101 -5.58 17.82 8.74
N HIS A 102 -5.50 16.53 9.05
CA HIS A 102 -5.66 16.00 10.41
C HIS A 102 -4.45 16.37 11.27
N ASP A 103 -3.25 16.19 10.73
CA ASP A 103 -1.99 16.33 11.48
C ASP A 103 -1.45 17.78 11.47
N ASN A 104 -2.24 18.74 10.95
CA ASN A 104 -1.92 20.17 10.87
C ASN A 104 -0.60 20.42 10.10
N LEU A 105 -0.44 19.74 8.96
CA LEU A 105 0.69 19.82 8.02
C LEU A 105 0.32 20.47 6.67
N LEU A 106 -0.87 21.04 6.55
CA LEU A 106 -1.22 21.95 5.46
C LEU A 106 -0.50 23.31 5.62
N ALA A 107 -0.68 24.19 4.64
CA ALA A 107 -0.16 25.57 4.71
C ALA A 107 -0.75 26.36 5.89
N PRO A 108 0.05 27.16 6.64
CA PRO A 108 1.49 27.41 6.50
C PRO A 108 2.42 26.55 7.40
N GLN A 109 1.97 25.40 7.92
CA GLN A 109 2.69 24.65 8.97
C GLN A 109 3.62 23.53 8.44
N ASN A 110 3.63 23.23 7.15
CA ASN A 110 4.47 22.15 6.61
C ASN A 110 5.97 22.49 6.74
N PRO A 111 6.86 21.55 7.11
CA PRO A 111 8.28 21.84 7.29
C PRO A 111 9.08 22.00 5.98
N ASN A 112 8.50 21.67 4.82
CA ASN A 112 9.16 21.82 3.52
C ASN A 112 9.19 23.29 3.05
N SER A 113 10.14 23.61 2.17
CA SER A 113 10.36 24.98 1.66
C SER A 113 9.22 25.54 0.79
N VAL A 114 8.32 24.68 0.31
CA VAL A 114 7.05 25.04 -0.35
C VAL A 114 5.91 24.41 0.43
N GLN A 115 4.86 25.19 0.69
CA GLN A 115 3.68 24.73 1.41
C GLN A 115 2.73 23.94 0.49
N PRO A 116 2.09 22.88 0.99
CA PRO A 116 1.07 22.13 0.23
C PRO A 116 -0.05 23.03 -0.28
N SER A 117 -0.38 22.88 -1.57
CA SER A 117 -1.50 23.56 -2.21
C SER A 117 -2.44 22.57 -2.89
N ARG A 118 -3.74 22.87 -2.88
CA ARG A 118 -4.71 22.10 -3.64
C ARG A 118 -4.50 22.27 -5.15
N LEU A 119 -4.52 21.15 -5.88
CA LEU A 119 -4.69 21.08 -7.32
C LEU A 119 -6.18 21.09 -7.66
N SER A 120 -6.58 22.04 -8.50
CA SER A 120 -7.96 22.08 -9.01
C SER A 120 -8.23 20.94 -10.00
N PRO A 121 -9.50 20.59 -10.28
CA PRO A 121 -9.87 19.60 -11.29
C PRO A 121 -9.38 19.92 -12.71
N ALA A 122 -9.02 21.18 -13.00
CA ALA A 122 -8.39 21.60 -14.25
C ALA A 122 -6.88 21.26 -14.34
N GLN A 123 -6.31 20.75 -13.24
CA GLN A 123 -4.89 20.41 -13.04
C GLN A 123 -4.72 18.92 -12.65
N ALA A 124 -5.72 18.08 -12.94
CA ALA A 124 -5.79 16.66 -12.62
C ALA A 124 -4.69 15.77 -13.24
N VAL A 125 -4.02 16.26 -14.28
CA VAL A 125 -2.87 15.61 -14.92
C VAL A 125 -1.64 16.48 -14.70
N THR A 126 -0.72 16.00 -13.89
CA THR A 126 0.48 16.70 -13.43
C THR A 126 1.76 16.22 -14.13
N CYS A 127 2.84 17.00 -14.04
CA CYS A 127 4.19 16.51 -14.32
C CYS A 127 4.57 15.41 -13.32
N ASP A 128 5.32 14.40 -13.76
CA ASP A 128 5.86 13.38 -12.88
C ASP A 128 6.94 13.95 -11.93
N GLN A 129 7.02 13.38 -10.74
CA GLN A 129 7.93 13.78 -9.67
C GLN A 129 9.10 12.79 -9.60
N ASP A 130 10.26 13.20 -9.08
CA ASP A 130 11.40 12.27 -8.97
C ASP A 130 11.17 11.27 -7.83
N HIS A 131 10.89 10.04 -8.25
CA HIS A 131 10.58 8.86 -7.43
C HIS A 131 11.76 7.86 -7.44
N LYS A 132 12.98 8.31 -7.79
CA LYS A 132 14.18 7.47 -7.70
C LYS A 132 14.53 7.23 -6.23
N TYR A 133 14.83 5.98 -5.89
CA TYR A 133 15.21 5.51 -4.55
C TYR A 133 16.12 6.48 -3.76
N THR A 134 17.22 6.93 -4.36
CA THR A 134 18.18 7.84 -3.69
C THR A 134 17.62 9.25 -3.47
N SER A 135 16.70 9.72 -4.32
CA SER A 135 16.03 11.01 -4.20
C SER A 135 15.01 11.00 -3.06
N GLU A 136 14.18 9.97 -2.99
CA GLU A 136 13.23 9.76 -1.88
C GLU A 136 13.94 9.63 -0.53
N GLN A 137 15.00 8.82 -0.45
CA GLN A 137 15.79 8.67 0.78
C GLN A 137 16.38 9.99 1.29
N LYS A 138 16.70 10.94 0.40
CA LYS A 138 17.13 12.29 0.79
C LYS A 138 15.96 13.18 1.21
N ALA A 139 14.83 13.09 0.52
CA ALA A 139 13.62 13.85 0.83
C ALA A 139 13.09 13.60 2.25
N TYR A 140 13.11 12.33 2.68
CA TYR A 140 12.77 11.91 4.04
C TYR A 140 13.72 12.51 5.10
N ASN A 141 14.95 12.87 4.72
CA ASN A 141 15.94 13.55 5.55
C ASN A 141 16.08 12.97 6.97
N GLY A 142 16.31 11.66 7.07
CA GLY A 142 16.45 10.97 8.37
C GLY A 142 15.18 10.94 9.23
N GLY A 143 14.01 11.16 8.65
CA GLY A 143 12.72 11.27 9.34
C GLY A 143 12.28 12.70 9.65
N LEU A 144 13.02 13.72 9.21
CA LEU A 144 12.63 15.13 9.34
C LEU A 144 11.58 15.56 8.29
N MET A 145 11.41 14.79 7.21
CA MET A 145 10.34 14.95 6.21
C MET A 145 10.24 16.34 5.56
N ASN A 146 11.37 17.04 5.43
CA ASN A 146 11.42 18.46 5.12
C ASN A 146 12.28 18.84 3.89
N LEU A 147 12.70 17.86 3.07
CA LEU A 147 13.51 18.09 1.87
C LEU A 147 12.87 17.51 0.59
N PHE A 148 11.54 17.35 0.54
CA PHE A 148 10.84 16.86 -0.65
C PHE A 148 10.98 17.83 -1.83
N VAL A 149 10.82 19.13 -1.60
CA VAL A 149 10.92 20.13 -2.66
C VAL A 149 12.27 20.06 -3.37
N GLU A 150 13.35 19.89 -2.60
CA GLU A 150 14.74 19.88 -3.06
C GLU A 150 15.14 18.59 -3.80
N ASN A 151 14.45 17.47 -3.54
CA ASN A 151 14.85 16.15 -4.05
C ASN A 151 13.81 15.48 -4.97
N THR A 152 12.51 15.82 -4.91
CA THR A 152 11.45 15.13 -5.67
C THR A 152 10.61 16.01 -6.59
N SER A 153 10.72 17.35 -6.55
CA SER A 153 9.82 18.30 -7.26
C SER A 153 9.59 18.15 -8.78
N LYS A 154 10.40 17.35 -9.51
CA LYS A 154 10.21 17.10 -10.94
C LYS A 154 11.10 15.96 -11.46
N ASP A 155 10.55 15.09 -12.29
CA ASP A 155 11.32 14.23 -13.21
C ASP A 155 10.93 14.53 -14.67
N ALA A 156 9.77 14.01 -15.12
CA ALA A 156 9.28 14.16 -16.49
C ALA A 156 8.09 15.13 -16.58
N CYS A 157 7.92 15.79 -17.74
CA CYS A 157 6.68 16.53 -18.02
C CYS A 157 6.36 16.58 -19.52
N GLY A 158 5.13 16.20 -19.87
CA GLY A 158 4.59 16.16 -21.23
C GLY A 158 3.64 17.31 -21.56
N ALA A 159 3.20 17.35 -22.82
CA ALA A 159 2.23 18.34 -23.28
C ALA A 159 0.88 18.20 -22.56
N GLY A 160 0.31 19.32 -22.12
CA GLY A 160 -0.98 19.35 -21.42
C GLY A 160 -0.92 18.99 -19.93
N GLN A 161 0.23 18.61 -19.39
CA GLN A 161 0.41 18.37 -17.95
C GLN A 161 0.61 19.69 -17.17
N TYR A 162 0.06 19.77 -15.96
CA TYR A 162 0.28 20.88 -15.04
C TYR A 162 1.62 20.73 -14.31
N GLY A 163 2.38 21.81 -14.21
CA GLY A 163 3.67 21.83 -13.53
C GLY A 163 3.97 23.17 -12.88
N ARG A 164 4.50 23.14 -11.66
CA ARG A 164 5.05 24.31 -10.95
C ARG A 164 6.24 23.91 -10.06
N PRO A 165 7.12 24.84 -9.66
CA PRO A 165 8.11 24.58 -8.61
C PRO A 165 7.41 24.13 -7.32
N GLY A 166 7.87 23.03 -6.71
CA GLY A 166 7.27 22.45 -5.51
C GLY A 166 6.00 21.62 -5.73
N LEU A 167 5.69 21.21 -6.98
CA LEU A 167 4.51 20.38 -7.30
C LEU A 167 4.40 19.09 -6.45
N THR A 168 5.53 18.52 -6.01
CA THR A 168 5.58 17.36 -5.09
C THR A 168 4.88 17.59 -3.75
N MET A 169 4.59 18.85 -3.38
CA MET A 169 3.88 19.22 -2.16
C MET A 169 2.37 19.38 -2.37
N ASP A 170 1.93 19.50 -3.63
CA ASP A 170 0.53 19.76 -3.95
C ASP A 170 -0.32 18.49 -3.81
N TYR A 171 -1.64 18.64 -3.68
CA TYR A 171 -2.56 17.54 -3.39
C TYR A 171 -3.91 17.70 -4.07
N TYR A 172 -4.61 16.60 -4.31
CA TYR A 172 -6.00 16.57 -4.76
C TYR A 172 -6.99 16.51 -3.58
N ASP A 173 -8.24 16.86 -3.86
CA ASP A 173 -9.37 16.53 -2.99
C ASP A 173 -10.49 15.82 -3.78
N GLY A 174 -11.59 15.53 -3.10
CA GLY A 174 -12.74 14.82 -3.66
C GLY A 174 -13.40 15.47 -4.88
N ASN A 175 -13.05 16.71 -5.28
CA ASN A 175 -13.53 17.29 -6.54
C ASN A 175 -12.77 16.77 -7.77
N THR A 176 -11.54 16.29 -7.57
CA THR A 176 -10.66 15.78 -8.64
C THR A 176 -10.64 14.25 -8.63
N VAL A 177 -10.53 13.60 -7.46
CA VAL A 177 -10.39 12.13 -7.35
C VAL A 177 -11.72 11.37 -7.19
N THR A 178 -12.86 12.00 -7.50
CA THR A 178 -14.16 11.29 -7.54
C THR A 178 -14.17 10.23 -8.63
N GLY A 179 -14.27 8.95 -8.24
CA GLY A 179 -14.42 7.84 -9.17
C GLY A 179 -15.59 8.06 -10.14
N SER A 180 -15.28 8.07 -11.43
CA SER A 180 -16.07 8.67 -12.51
C SER A 180 -17.57 8.39 -12.42
N GLY A 181 -18.35 9.45 -12.22
CA GLY A 181 -19.81 9.43 -12.26
C GLY A 181 -20.38 10.83 -12.00
N THR A 182 -21.23 11.29 -12.91
CA THR A 182 -21.86 12.63 -12.91
C THR A 182 -22.99 12.78 -11.89
N THR A 183 -22.92 12.04 -10.78
CA THR A 183 -23.94 12.01 -9.72
C THR A 183 -23.24 12.21 -8.38
N PRO A 184 -23.76 13.06 -7.48
CA PRO A 184 -23.21 13.20 -6.13
C PRO A 184 -23.24 11.85 -5.41
N ARG A 185 -22.09 11.17 -5.36
CA ARG A 185 -21.92 9.94 -4.59
C ARG A 185 -21.33 10.32 -3.24
N THR A 186 -22.12 10.10 -2.19
CA THR A 186 -21.56 9.86 -0.85
C THR A 186 -20.69 8.62 -0.95
N ILE A 187 -19.37 8.81 -0.91
CA ILE A 187 -18.45 7.70 -0.68
C ILE A 187 -18.56 7.34 0.82
N PRO A 188 -18.73 6.04 1.16
CA PRO A 188 -18.75 5.61 2.56
C PRO A 188 -17.45 5.98 3.28
#